data_AF-A0A3D3I949-F1
#
_entry.id   AF-A0A3D3I949-F1
#
_cell.length_a   1.000
_cell.length_b   1.000
_cell.length_c   1.000
_cell.angle_alpha   90.00
_cell.angle_beta   90.00
_cell.angle_gamma   90.00
#
_symmetry.space_group_name_H-M   'P 1'
#
loop_
_entity.id
_entity.type
_entity.pdbx_description
1 polymer ?
#
loop_
_entity_poly.entity_id
_entity_poly.type
_entity_poly.pdbx_seq_one_letter_code
_entity_poly.pdbx_strand_id
1 'polypeptide(L)'
;MHAYSIRFNKASLNADEHELLDRINSSIRNSMFAAKSIKDSHQDIDQFKNSSNDVKYQLYVHRSEELKKFYERLAALLLKPEGYNAFEDMVAIYNAVQVAYTEELNNLYKEGMDANLSDVEISTLINFNREIYNSYKAIVWATKDYLLDKDQAKYFGELPGFIR
;
A
#
# COMPACT_ATOMS: atom_id res chain seq x y z
N MET A 1 -6.36 -18.04 12.77
CA MET A 1 -5.54 -17.02 13.47
C MET A 1 -6.08 -16.69 14.87
N HIS A 2 -7.39 -16.41 15.04
CA HIS A 2 -7.96 -16.07 16.36
C HIS A 2 -7.82 -17.18 17.43
N ALA A 3 -7.86 -18.45 17.05
CA ALA A 3 -7.69 -19.57 17.99
C ALA A 3 -6.24 -19.74 18.49
N TYR A 4 -5.23 -19.24 17.74
CA TYR A 4 -3.82 -19.33 18.12
C TYR A 4 -3.42 -18.18 19.06
N SER A 5 -3.95 -16.97 18.84
CA SER A 5 -3.75 -15.84 19.77
C SER A 5 -4.31 -16.12 21.17
N ILE A 6 -5.45 -16.82 21.25
CA ILE A 6 -6.09 -17.21 22.53
C ILE A 6 -5.25 -18.24 23.30
N ARG A 7 -4.51 -19.13 22.62
CA ARG A 7 -3.64 -20.11 23.28
C ARG A 7 -2.33 -19.51 23.80
N PHE A 8 -1.81 -18.46 23.15
CA PHE A 8 -0.60 -17.76 23.59
C PHE A 8 -0.83 -16.85 24.82
N ASN A 9 -2.06 -16.34 25.01
CA ASN A 9 -2.49 -15.60 26.21
C ASN A 9 -2.44 -16.41 27.53
N LYS A 10 -2.02 -17.69 27.50
CA LYS A 10 -1.76 -18.48 28.73
C LYS A 10 -0.35 -18.28 29.28
N ALA A 11 0.57 -17.69 28.53
CA ALA A 11 1.77 -17.07 29.07
C ALA A 11 1.41 -15.64 29.46
N SER A 12 1.66 -15.23 30.70
CA SER A 12 1.38 -13.86 31.15
C SER A 12 2.36 -12.90 30.48
N LEU A 13 2.03 -12.43 29.28
CA LEU A 13 2.79 -11.39 28.60
C LEU A 13 2.70 -10.09 29.41
N ASN A 14 3.78 -9.33 29.43
CA ASN A 14 3.75 -7.98 29.98
C ASN A 14 3.08 -7.01 28.99
N ALA A 15 2.84 -5.77 29.41
CA ALA A 15 2.13 -4.77 28.60
C ALA A 15 2.85 -4.45 27.28
N ASP A 16 4.18 -4.47 27.25
CA ASP A 16 4.97 -4.15 26.06
C ASP A 16 4.98 -5.33 25.07
N GLU A 17 5.03 -6.57 25.58
CA GLU A 17 4.91 -7.78 24.75
C GLU A 17 3.52 -7.90 24.11
N HIS A 18 2.46 -7.53 24.85
CA HIS A 18 1.10 -7.46 24.31
C HIS A 18 0.98 -6.40 23.21
N GLU A 19 1.56 -5.23 23.42
CA GLU A 19 1.53 -4.14 22.44
C GLU A 19 2.28 -4.52 21.15
N LEU A 20 3.47 -5.10 21.27
CA LEU A 20 4.25 -5.60 20.14
C LEU A 20 3.46 -6.67 19.37
N LEU A 21 2.81 -7.60 20.07
CA LEU A 21 2.00 -8.64 19.44
C LEU A 21 0.83 -8.04 18.64
N ASP A 22 0.15 -7.04 19.18
CA ASP A 22 -0.95 -6.36 18.50
C ASP A 22 -0.48 -5.64 17.23
N ARG A 23 0.68 -4.98 17.30
CA ARG A 23 1.31 -4.37 16.14
C ARG A 23 1.71 -5.39 15.08
N ILE A 24 2.34 -6.51 15.46
CA ILE A 24 2.66 -7.59 14.51
C ILE A 24 1.38 -8.15 13.87
N ASN A 25 0.32 -8.37 14.65
CA ASN A 25 -0.97 -8.82 14.12
C ASN A 25 -1.58 -7.81 13.14
N SER A 26 -1.48 -6.51 13.43
CA SER A 26 -1.88 -5.43 12.53
C SER A 26 -1.06 -5.45 11.24
N SER A 27 0.26 -5.62 11.36
CA SER A 27 1.17 -5.70 10.23
C SER A 27 0.80 -6.84 9.27
N ILE A 28 0.58 -8.05 9.81
CA ILE A 28 0.18 -9.21 9.02
C ILE A 28 -1.18 -8.98 8.33
N ARG A 29 -2.15 -8.43 9.05
CA ARG A 29 -3.48 -8.14 8.50
C ARG A 29 -3.41 -7.16 7.33
N ASN A 30 -2.66 -6.08 7.49
CA ASN A 30 -2.48 -5.08 6.45
C ASN A 30 -1.70 -5.64 5.25
N SER A 31 -0.69 -6.48 5.48
CA SER A 31 0.00 -7.21 4.40
C SER A 31 -0.95 -8.09 3.60
N MET A 32 -1.88 -8.78 4.28
CA MET A 32 -2.92 -9.58 3.63
C MET A 32 -3.91 -8.72 2.83
N PHE A 33 -4.29 -7.55 3.33
CA PHE A 33 -5.13 -6.60 2.58
C PHE A 33 -4.43 -6.09 1.32
N ALA A 34 -3.14 -5.78 1.41
CA ALA A 34 -2.36 -5.37 0.25
C ALA A 34 -2.33 -6.45 -0.84
N ALA A 35 -2.07 -7.70 -0.45
CA ALA A 35 -2.08 -8.84 -1.36
C ALA A 35 -3.48 -9.08 -1.95
N LYS A 36 -4.54 -8.88 -1.15
CA LYS A 36 -5.92 -8.97 -1.62
C LYS A 36 -6.24 -7.92 -2.68
N SER A 37 -5.88 -6.65 -2.48
CA SER A 37 -6.15 -5.60 -3.50
C SER A 37 -5.45 -5.91 -4.83
N ILE A 38 -4.20 -6.38 -4.81
CA ILE A 38 -3.52 -6.81 -6.05
C ILE A 38 -4.25 -8.00 -6.70
N LYS A 39 -4.70 -8.98 -5.90
CA LYS A 39 -5.46 -10.12 -6.39
C LYS A 39 -6.78 -9.68 -7.03
N ASP A 40 -7.51 -8.77 -6.40
CA ASP A 40 -8.78 -8.27 -6.90
C ASP A 40 -8.60 -7.50 -8.22
N SER A 41 -7.45 -6.84 -8.41
CA SER A 41 -7.08 -6.17 -9.66
C SER A 41 -6.47 -7.09 -10.73
N HIS A 42 -6.29 -8.39 -10.48
CA HIS A 42 -5.55 -9.27 -11.39
C HIS A 42 -6.15 -9.31 -12.81
N GLN A 43 -7.48 -9.32 -12.91
CA GLN A 43 -8.15 -9.34 -14.21
C GLN A 43 -7.91 -8.05 -15.00
N ASP A 44 -7.93 -6.89 -14.34
CA ASP A 44 -7.63 -5.59 -14.95
C ASP A 44 -6.16 -5.53 -15.39
N ILE A 45 -5.24 -6.06 -14.56
CA ILE A 45 -3.81 -6.17 -14.91
C ILE A 45 -3.63 -6.97 -16.19
N ASP A 46 -4.25 -8.15 -16.28
CA ASP A 46 -4.19 -9.00 -17.47
C ASP A 46 -4.80 -8.30 -18.69
N GLN A 47 -5.93 -7.62 -18.50
CA GLN A 47 -6.59 -6.88 -19.57
C GLN A 47 -5.69 -5.77 -20.11
N PHE A 48 -5.07 -4.96 -19.24
CA PHE A 48 -4.25 -3.82 -19.65
C PHE A 48 -2.92 -4.26 -20.26
N LYS A 49 -2.28 -5.28 -19.67
CA LYS A 49 -1.05 -5.87 -20.18
C LYS A 49 -1.18 -6.41 -21.61
N ASN A 50 -2.35 -6.96 -21.95
CA ASN A 50 -2.60 -7.56 -23.26
C ASN A 50 -3.43 -6.66 -24.18
N SER A 51 -3.63 -5.39 -23.82
CA SER A 51 -4.45 -4.47 -24.62
C SER A 51 -3.68 -3.96 -25.84
N SER A 52 -4.35 -3.91 -27.00
CA SER A 52 -3.87 -3.18 -28.18
C SER A 52 -4.20 -1.69 -28.14
N ASN A 53 -4.89 -1.22 -27.08
CA ASN A 53 -5.11 0.20 -26.84
C ASN A 53 -3.89 0.77 -26.10
N ASP A 54 -3.19 1.71 -26.74
CA ASP A 54 -1.96 2.30 -26.21
C ASP A 54 -2.16 2.92 -24.83
N VAL A 55 -3.29 3.57 -24.56
CA VAL A 55 -3.57 4.20 -23.27
C VAL A 55 -3.58 3.17 -22.14
N LYS A 56 -4.26 2.04 -22.35
CA LYS A 56 -4.33 0.95 -21.36
C LYS A 56 -2.98 0.27 -21.16
N TYR A 57 -2.26 0.00 -22.26
CA TYR A 57 -0.95 -0.63 -22.17
C TYR A 57 0.08 0.26 -21.48
N GLN A 58 0.11 1.56 -21.81
CA GLN A 58 0.99 2.53 -21.15
C GLN A 58 0.67 2.68 -19.67
N LEU A 59 -0.61 2.63 -19.28
CA LEU A 59 -0.97 2.59 -17.86
C LEU A 59 -0.37 1.37 -17.16
N TYR A 60 -0.47 0.18 -17.75
CA TYR A 60 0.13 -1.04 -17.20
C TYR A 60 1.65 -0.91 -17.02
N VAL A 61 2.36 -0.41 -18.04
CA VAL A 61 3.81 -0.20 -17.99
C VAL A 61 4.16 0.78 -16.88
N HIS A 62 3.51 1.95 -16.86
CA HIS A 62 3.72 2.98 -15.85
C HIS A 62 3.50 2.43 -14.43
N ARG A 63 2.41 1.69 -14.20
CA ARG A 63 2.13 1.11 -12.88
C ARG A 63 3.08 0.02 -12.46
N SER A 64 3.56 -0.80 -13.40
CA SER A 64 4.56 -1.82 -13.12
C SER A 64 5.88 -1.18 -12.66
N GLU A 65 6.28 -0.07 -13.27
CA GLU A 65 7.47 0.69 -12.86
C GLU A 65 7.31 1.34 -11.49
N GLU A 66 6.17 1.98 -11.23
CA GLU A 66 5.91 2.60 -9.91
C GLU A 66 5.82 1.55 -8.80
N LEU A 67 5.20 0.40 -9.08
CA LEU A 67 5.16 -0.75 -8.17
C LEU A 67 6.56 -1.21 -7.79
N LYS A 68 7.43 -1.36 -8.79
CA LYS A 68 8.82 -1.73 -8.60
C LYS A 68 9.55 -0.71 -7.73
N LYS A 69 9.48 0.58 -8.06
CA LYS A 69 10.14 1.67 -7.28
C LYS A 69 9.65 1.70 -5.83
N PHE A 70 8.34 1.51 -5.62
CA PHE A 70 7.76 1.47 -4.28
C PHE A 70 8.34 0.33 -3.45
N TYR A 71 8.36 -0.90 -3.97
CA TYR A 71 8.91 -2.05 -3.26
C TYR A 71 10.43 -2.01 -3.12
N GLU A 72 11.16 -1.41 -4.06
CA GLU A 72 12.60 -1.17 -3.91
C GLU A 72 12.91 -0.23 -2.74
N ARG A 73 12.14 0.86 -2.59
CA ARG A 73 12.27 1.78 -1.44
C ARG A 73 11.97 1.08 -0.12
N LEU A 74 10.90 0.28 -0.08
CA LEU A 74 10.55 -0.50 1.12
C LEU A 74 11.60 -1.55 1.46
N ALA A 75 12.12 -2.28 0.46
CA ALA A 75 13.17 -3.26 0.66
C ALA A 75 14.45 -2.60 1.19
N ALA A 76 14.84 -1.46 0.62
CA ALA A 76 15.99 -0.69 1.09
C ALA A 76 15.83 -0.22 2.54
N LEU A 77 14.61 0.08 2.99
CA LEU A 77 14.31 0.43 4.37
C LEU A 77 14.34 -0.80 5.29
N LEU A 78 13.75 -1.93 4.88
CA LEU A 78 13.72 -3.18 5.65
C LEU A 78 15.10 -3.82 5.83
N LEU A 79 16.03 -3.53 4.92
CA LEU A 79 17.42 -4.02 4.95
C LEU A 79 18.36 -3.12 5.76
N LYS A 80 17.86 -2.05 6.39
CA LYS A 80 18.65 -1.21 7.29
C LYS A 80 19.08 -2.01 8.53
N PRO A 81 20.24 -1.69 9.13
CA PRO A 81 20.70 -2.38 10.33
C PRO A 81 19.72 -2.17 11.50
N GLU A 82 19.73 -3.11 12.43
CA GLU A 82 18.97 -3.02 13.67
C GLU A 82 19.28 -1.71 14.42
N GLY A 83 18.25 -1.07 14.99
CA GLY A 83 18.37 0.22 15.65
C GLY A 83 18.36 1.44 14.72
N TYR A 84 18.25 1.25 13.40
CA TYR A 84 18.02 2.35 12.47
C TYR A 84 16.67 3.02 12.73
N ASN A 85 16.66 4.35 12.85
CA ASN A 85 15.42 5.11 12.98
C ASN A 85 14.74 5.26 11.61
N ALA A 86 13.77 4.40 11.34
CA ALA A 86 13.02 4.34 10.08
C ALA A 86 11.93 5.40 9.93
N PHE A 87 11.70 6.26 10.94
CA PHE A 87 10.53 7.13 10.97
C PHE A 87 10.45 8.10 9.78
N GLU A 88 11.51 8.87 9.53
CA GLU A 88 11.54 9.86 8.43
C GLU A 88 11.43 9.19 7.05
N ASP A 89 12.07 8.04 6.85
CA ASP A 89 11.95 7.27 5.62
C ASP A 89 10.52 6.75 5.41
N MET A 90 9.87 6.29 6.48
CA MET A 90 8.47 5.89 6.43
C MET A 90 7.56 7.07 6.06
N VAL A 91 7.81 8.27 6.62
CA VAL A 91 7.06 9.49 6.28
C VAL A 91 7.28 9.88 4.81
N ALA A 92 8.51 9.77 4.31
CA ALA A 92 8.82 10.05 2.92
C ALA A 92 8.11 9.07 1.97
N ILE A 93 8.10 7.77 2.28
CA ILE A 93 7.37 6.76 1.50
C ILE A 93 5.88 7.05 1.53
N TYR A 94 5.32 7.37 2.70
CA TYR A 94 3.92 7.73 2.86
C TYR A 94 3.52 8.92 1.98
N ASN A 95 4.25 10.02 2.06
CA ASN A 95 3.98 11.22 1.28
C ASN A 95 4.08 10.94 -0.22
N ALA A 96 5.07 10.14 -0.65
CA ALA A 96 5.21 9.75 -2.05
C ALA A 96 3.99 8.98 -2.56
N VAL A 97 3.42 8.07 -1.75
CA VAL A 97 2.19 7.34 -2.12
C VAL A 97 0.99 8.28 -2.25
N GLN A 98 0.86 9.29 -1.38
CA GLN A 98 -0.23 10.28 -1.45
C GLN A 98 -0.14 11.14 -2.71
N VAL A 99 1.06 11.67 -2.98
CA VAL A 99 1.32 12.53 -4.13
C VAL A 99 1.07 11.76 -5.43
N ALA A 100 1.65 10.56 -5.57
CA ALA A 100 1.48 9.75 -6.76
C ALA A 100 0.01 9.38 -7.04
N TYR A 101 -0.78 9.11 -6.00
CA TYR A 101 -2.20 8.83 -6.17
C TYR A 101 -2.99 10.03 -6.69
N THR A 102 -2.72 11.21 -6.12
CA THR A 102 -3.38 12.46 -6.53
C THR A 102 -2.98 12.86 -7.94
N GLU A 103 -1.70 12.75 -8.28
CA GLU A 103 -1.17 13.01 -9.62
C GLU A 103 -1.81 12.08 -10.65
N GLU A 104 -1.93 10.79 -10.37
CA GLU A 104 -2.60 9.90 -11.30
C GLU A 104 -4.09 10.21 -11.41
N LEU A 105 -4.78 10.42 -10.29
CA LEU A 105 -6.20 10.69 -10.34
C LEU A 105 -6.47 11.92 -11.22
N ASN A 106 -5.66 12.96 -11.07
CA ASN A 106 -5.71 14.13 -11.94
C ASN A 106 -5.41 13.80 -13.41
N ASN A 107 -4.43 12.93 -13.69
CA ASN A 107 -4.13 12.49 -15.06
C ASN A 107 -5.29 11.72 -15.69
N LEU A 108 -5.97 10.86 -14.93
CA LEU A 108 -7.14 10.11 -15.38
C LEU A 108 -8.35 11.01 -15.69
N TYR A 109 -8.45 12.18 -15.05
CA TYR A 109 -9.51 13.17 -15.27
C TYR A 109 -9.14 14.28 -16.27
N LYS A 110 -7.91 14.29 -16.85
CA LYS A 110 -7.52 15.31 -17.83
C LYS A 110 -8.30 15.14 -19.14
N GLU A 111 -8.84 16.25 -19.65
CA GLU A 111 -9.48 16.34 -20.96
C GLU A 111 -8.54 15.80 -22.05
N GLY A 112 -8.95 14.74 -22.73
CA GLY A 112 -8.16 14.07 -23.78
C GLY A 112 -8.05 12.55 -23.65
N MET A 113 -8.29 11.96 -22.47
CA MET A 113 -8.44 10.50 -22.34
C MET A 113 -9.75 9.99 -22.95
N ASP A 114 -10.82 10.80 -22.91
CA ASP A 114 -12.16 10.47 -23.45
C ASP A 114 -12.18 10.18 -24.95
N ALA A 115 -11.22 10.70 -25.72
CA ALA A 115 -11.20 10.49 -27.17
C ALA A 115 -10.86 9.03 -27.57
N ASN A 116 -10.22 8.27 -26.67
CA ASN A 116 -9.69 6.94 -26.95
C ASN A 116 -10.21 5.84 -26.01
N LEU A 117 -11.12 6.19 -25.09
CA LEU A 117 -11.67 5.29 -24.07
C LEU A 117 -13.17 5.52 -23.92
N SER A 118 -13.91 4.44 -23.74
CA SER A 118 -15.32 4.48 -23.32
C SER A 118 -15.44 4.78 -21.82
N ASP A 119 -16.62 5.26 -21.41
CA ASP A 119 -16.96 5.52 -20.00
C ASP A 119 -16.71 4.30 -19.09
N VAL A 120 -16.99 3.10 -19.62
CA VAL A 120 -16.75 1.83 -18.91
C VAL A 120 -15.25 1.63 -18.69
N GLU A 121 -14.43 1.89 -19.71
CA GLU A 121 -12.99 1.75 -19.61
C GLU A 121 -12.39 2.77 -18.65
N ILE A 122 -12.84 4.02 -18.69
CA ILE A 122 -12.43 5.06 -17.73
C ILE A 122 -12.75 4.62 -16.29
N SER A 123 -13.96 4.11 -16.07
CA SER A 123 -14.38 3.58 -14.76
C SER A 123 -13.51 2.41 -14.29
N THR A 124 -13.12 1.50 -15.20
CA THR A 124 -12.19 0.41 -14.90
C THR A 124 -10.81 0.95 -14.52
N LEU A 125 -10.26 1.93 -15.25
CA LEU A 125 -8.95 2.53 -14.92
C LEU A 125 -8.95 3.22 -13.55
N ILE A 126 -10.03 3.95 -13.23
CA ILE A 126 -10.19 4.62 -11.92
C ILE A 126 -10.26 3.58 -10.80
N ASN A 127 -11.06 2.52 -10.97
CA ASN A 127 -11.17 1.45 -9.98
C ASN A 127 -9.83 0.72 -9.79
N PHE A 128 -9.12 0.44 -10.88
CA PHE A 128 -7.78 -0.16 -10.84
C PHE A 128 -6.80 0.73 -10.08
N ASN A 129 -6.74 2.03 -10.38
CA ASN A 129 -5.91 2.99 -9.65
C ASN A 129 -6.22 2.98 -8.14
N ARG A 130 -7.51 2.95 -7.77
CA ARG A 130 -7.93 2.87 -6.37
C ARG A 130 -7.42 1.58 -5.70
N GLU A 131 -7.50 0.44 -6.35
CA GLU A 131 -7.02 -0.82 -5.77
C GLU A 131 -5.49 -0.87 -5.62
N ILE A 132 -4.74 -0.38 -6.60
CA ILE A 132 -3.27 -0.26 -6.49
C ILE A 132 -2.89 0.68 -5.33
N TYR A 133 -3.56 1.82 -5.21
CA TYR A 133 -3.36 2.73 -4.08
C TYR A 133 -3.71 2.09 -2.74
N ASN A 134 -4.83 1.37 -2.64
CA ASN A 134 -5.21 0.63 -1.45
C ASN A 134 -4.14 -0.40 -1.06
N SER A 135 -3.52 -1.05 -2.05
CA SER A 135 -2.40 -1.96 -1.81
C SER A 135 -1.19 -1.24 -1.22
N TYR A 136 -0.77 -0.10 -1.79
CA TYR A 136 0.37 0.68 -1.27
C TYR A 136 0.10 1.19 0.14
N LYS A 137 -1.09 1.75 0.36
CA LYS A 137 -1.57 2.15 1.68
C LYS A 137 -1.40 1.00 2.66
N ALA A 138 -1.99 -0.15 2.36
CA ALA A 138 -1.97 -1.30 3.24
C ALA A 138 -0.53 -1.77 3.53
N ILE A 139 0.38 -1.78 2.55
CA ILE A 139 1.79 -2.08 2.83
C ILE A 139 2.45 -1.03 3.72
N VAL A 140 2.23 0.26 3.51
CA VAL A 140 2.76 1.31 4.40
C VAL A 140 2.29 1.11 5.84
N TRP A 141 1.00 0.81 6.04
CA TRP A 141 0.45 0.46 7.36
C TRP A 141 1.06 -0.82 7.92
N ALA A 142 1.32 -1.82 7.08
CA ALA A 142 1.97 -3.05 7.52
C ALA A 142 3.41 -2.80 7.99
N THR A 143 4.17 -2.04 7.20
CA THR A 143 5.57 -1.75 7.47
C THR A 143 5.73 -0.84 8.68
N LYS A 144 4.85 0.15 8.89
CA LYS A 144 4.94 1.00 10.09
C LYS A 144 4.78 0.19 11.37
N ASP A 145 3.81 -0.74 11.38
CA ASP A 145 3.51 -1.53 12.57
C ASP A 145 4.59 -2.57 12.81
N TYR A 146 5.36 -2.95 11.78
CA TYR A 146 6.51 -3.84 11.89
C TYR A 146 7.80 -3.14 12.33
N LEU A 147 8.13 -1.98 11.74
CA LEU A 147 9.44 -1.33 11.89
C LEU A 147 9.53 -0.30 13.01
N LEU A 148 8.50 0.52 13.21
CA LEU A 148 8.59 1.67 14.12
C LEU A 148 8.49 1.21 15.58
N ASP A 149 8.87 2.01 16.56
CA ASP A 149 8.45 1.72 17.93
C ASP A 149 6.98 2.11 18.16
N LYS A 150 6.44 1.82 19.36
CA LYS A 150 5.06 2.11 19.74
C LYS A 150 4.68 3.59 19.55
N ASP A 151 5.52 4.49 20.02
CA ASP A 151 5.23 5.92 20.03
C ASP A 151 5.33 6.49 18.61
N GLN A 152 6.35 6.07 17.86
CA GLN A 152 6.51 6.38 16.45
C GLN A 152 5.35 5.84 15.61
N ALA A 153 4.93 4.59 15.78
CA ALA A 153 3.85 3.97 15.03
C ALA A 153 2.50 4.64 15.30
N LYS A 154 2.29 5.11 16.54
CA LYS A 154 1.11 5.88 16.93
C LYS A 154 1.13 7.27 16.30
N TYR A 155 2.22 8.01 16.45
CA TYR A 155 2.37 9.34 15.88
C TYR A 155 2.26 9.32 14.34
N PHE A 156 2.84 8.32 13.69
CA PHE A 156 2.67 8.10 12.26
C PHE A 156 1.19 7.97 11.86
N GLY A 157 0.38 7.27 12.67
CA GLY A 157 -1.06 7.11 12.44
C GLY A 157 -1.90 8.37 12.64
N GLU A 158 -1.30 9.43 13.19
CA GLU A 158 -1.90 10.75 13.37
C GLU A 158 -1.51 11.73 12.26
N LEU A 159 -0.59 11.35 11.37
CA LEU A 159 -0.18 12.19 10.24
C LEU A 159 -1.37 12.46 9.29
N PRO A 160 -1.48 13.69 8.76
CA PRO A 160 -2.53 14.05 7.82
C PRO A 160 -2.35 13.33 6.48
N GLY A 161 -3.46 12.97 5.83
CA GLY A 161 -3.48 12.48 4.44
C GLY A 161 -4.18 11.14 4.23
N PHE A 162 -4.39 10.32 5.26
CA PHE A 162 -5.38 9.25 5.18
C PHE A 162 -6.73 9.75 5.69
N ILE A 163 -7.70 9.90 4.78
CA ILE A 163 -9.10 9.87 5.17
C ILE A 163 -9.32 8.51 5.86
N ARG A 164 -9.73 8.57 7.14
CA ARG A 164 -10.13 7.39 7.93
C ARG A 164 -11.45 6.86 7.41
#